data_AF-A0A8H8IPM1-F1
#
_entry.id   AF-A0A8H8IPM1-F1
#
_cell.length_a   1.000
_cell.length_b   1.000
_cell.length_c   1.000
_cell.angle_alpha   90.00
_cell.angle_beta   90.00
_cell.angle_gamma   90.00
#
_symmetry.space_group_name_H-M   'P 1'
#
loop_
_entity.id
_entity.type
_entity.pdbx_description
1 polymer ?
#
loop_
_entity_poly.entity_id
_entity_poly.type
_entity_poly.pdbx_seq_one_letter_code
_entity_poly.pdbx_strand_id
1 'polypeptide(L)'
;MAEPNTMLQRRSEDVNPGAHSHKIEESLVNRASCGAGVDIYGIDTGIYAAHTCFGGRAHWGATFGGYANQDGNGHGTHTVGIAAGNPYGVAWLANLVAVKGAYSDIISAVNFVCNSAQSSGHPSIVLMSLGWSANTALDSAVAQCIQNGVHFVNSAGNSNIDASSTSPARVAAANTVGAVDSSYRKASFSNYGTVLDV
;
A
#
# COMPACT_ATOMS: atom_id res chain seq x y z
N MET A 1 -4.31 19.62 -38.71
CA MET A 1 -3.67 19.90 -37.41
C MET A 1 -4.70 19.54 -36.35
N ALA A 2 -4.48 18.44 -35.63
CA ALA A 2 -5.40 17.95 -34.60
C ALA A 2 -4.82 18.31 -33.23
N GLU A 3 -5.60 19.03 -32.44
CA GLU A 3 -5.35 19.35 -31.03
C GLU A 3 -5.31 18.05 -30.19
N PRO A 4 -4.26 17.79 -29.38
CA PRO A 4 -4.30 16.74 -28.37
C PRO A 4 -4.61 17.32 -26.98
N ASN A 5 -5.32 16.51 -26.18
CA ASN A 5 -5.59 16.64 -24.73
C ASN A 5 -6.72 17.55 -24.24
N THR A 6 -7.95 17.02 -24.25
CA THR A 6 -9.04 17.47 -23.35
C THR A 6 -9.71 16.34 -22.57
N MET A 7 -9.05 15.19 -22.40
CA MET A 7 -9.54 14.12 -21.53
C MET A 7 -8.54 13.91 -20.39
N LEU A 8 -8.88 14.36 -19.18
CA LEU A 8 -8.51 13.83 -17.85
C LEU A 8 -8.64 14.90 -16.74
N GLN A 9 -9.82 15.49 -16.58
CA GLN A 9 -10.23 16.05 -15.30
C GLN A 9 -11.56 15.41 -14.92
N ARG A 10 -11.58 14.61 -13.85
CA ARG A 10 -12.85 14.27 -13.20
C ARG A 10 -13.43 15.55 -12.62
N ARG A 11 -14.71 15.81 -12.90
CA ARG A 11 -15.46 16.83 -12.18
C ARG A 11 -15.79 16.28 -10.79
N SER A 12 -15.93 17.16 -9.81
CA SER A 12 -16.25 16.83 -8.41
C SER A 12 -17.53 15.98 -8.23
N GLU A 13 -18.34 15.87 -9.28
CA GLU A 13 -19.61 15.14 -9.34
C GLU A 13 -19.45 13.61 -9.57
N ASP A 14 -18.29 13.13 -10.04
CA ASP A 14 -18.06 11.70 -10.38
C ASP A 14 -17.64 10.84 -9.17
N VAL A 15 -17.55 11.42 -7.98
CA VAL A 15 -17.14 10.73 -6.74
C VAL A 15 -18.37 10.06 -6.13
N ASN A 16 -18.51 8.76 -6.34
CA ASN A 16 -19.49 7.94 -5.63
C ASN A 16 -19.15 7.96 -4.12
N PRO A 17 -20.02 8.49 -3.22
CA PRO A 17 -19.70 8.68 -1.80
C PRO A 17 -19.70 7.37 -0.98
N GLY A 18 -19.88 6.21 -1.62
CA GLY A 18 -20.05 4.92 -0.97
C GLY A 18 -18.77 4.11 -0.74
N ALA A 19 -17.75 4.68 -0.07
CA ALA A 19 -16.78 3.96 0.77
C ALA A 19 -15.91 5.03 1.46
N HIS A 20 -15.91 5.11 2.80
CA HIS A 20 -15.08 6.02 3.60
C HIS A 20 -14.93 7.44 3.01
N SER A 21 -15.97 8.27 3.14
CA SER A 21 -15.92 9.65 2.66
C SER A 21 -15.01 10.52 3.54
N HIS A 22 -13.69 10.33 3.45
CA HIS A 22 -12.85 11.51 3.38
C HIS A 22 -13.20 12.12 2.02
N LYS A 23 -13.78 13.33 2.02
CA LYS A 23 -13.78 14.12 0.78
C LYS A 23 -12.30 14.17 0.40
N ILE A 24 -11.92 13.53 -0.71
CA ILE A 24 -10.63 13.84 -1.31
C ILE A 24 -10.80 15.30 -1.68
N GLU A 25 -10.25 16.18 -0.82
CA GLU A 25 -10.36 17.61 -0.98
C GLU A 25 -9.99 17.94 -2.44
N GLU A 26 -10.66 18.89 -3.09
CA GLU A 26 -10.25 19.35 -4.43
C GLU A 26 -8.76 19.75 -4.45
N SER A 27 -8.20 20.09 -3.28
CA SER A 27 -6.77 20.33 -3.07
C SER A 27 -5.87 19.09 -3.22
N LEU A 28 -6.37 17.86 -3.01
CA LEU A 28 -5.63 16.61 -3.27
C LEU A 28 -5.66 16.22 -4.76
N VAL A 29 -6.75 16.53 -5.46
CA VAL A 29 -6.91 16.29 -6.91
C VAL A 29 -5.86 17.07 -7.73
N ASN A 30 -5.36 18.19 -7.20
CA ASN A 30 -4.35 19.03 -7.82
C ASN A 30 -2.91 18.84 -7.29
N ARG A 31 -2.66 17.97 -6.29
CA ARG A 31 -1.36 17.95 -5.57
C ARG A 31 -0.36 16.87 -5.97
N ALA A 32 -0.74 15.93 -6.81
CA ALA A 32 0.16 15.05 -7.54
C ALA A 32 -0.62 14.51 -8.73
N SER A 33 0.04 14.08 -9.80
CA SER A 33 -0.58 13.52 -11.01
C SER A 33 -1.35 12.21 -10.77
N CYS A 34 -2.22 12.15 -9.75
CA CYS A 34 -2.90 10.98 -9.20
C CYS A 34 -1.95 9.80 -8.92
N GLY A 35 -0.71 10.09 -8.51
CA GLY A 35 0.34 9.10 -8.28
C GLY A 35 1.09 8.62 -9.53
N ALA A 36 0.89 9.24 -10.71
CA ALA A 36 1.63 8.89 -11.91
C ALA A 36 3.15 8.99 -11.67
N GLY A 37 3.89 7.97 -12.11
CA GLY A 37 5.33 7.86 -11.92
C GLY A 37 5.77 7.35 -10.53
N VAL A 38 4.82 7.00 -9.65
CA VAL A 38 5.10 6.35 -8.36
C VAL A 38 4.86 4.85 -8.49
N ASP A 39 5.77 4.05 -7.92
CA ASP A 39 5.62 2.61 -7.78
C ASP A 39 5.05 2.28 -6.40
N ILE A 40 3.93 1.56 -6.36
CA ILE A 40 3.35 1.01 -5.13
C ILE A 40 3.58 -0.51 -5.12
N TYR A 41 4.44 -0.95 -4.20
CA TYR A 41 4.70 -2.36 -3.95
C TYR A 41 3.71 -2.89 -2.91
N GLY A 42 2.90 -3.87 -3.29
CA GLY A 42 2.04 -4.60 -2.35
C GLY A 42 2.75 -5.85 -1.86
N ILE A 43 3.30 -5.82 -0.64
CA ILE A 43 3.82 -7.03 0.03
C ILE A 43 2.65 -7.71 0.74
N ASP A 44 2.05 -8.70 0.08
CA ASP A 44 0.76 -9.28 0.51
C ASP A 44 0.56 -10.69 -0.09
N THR A 45 -0.68 -11.14 -0.24
CA THR A 45 -1.05 -12.45 -0.82
C THR A 45 -0.82 -12.55 -2.33
N GLY A 46 -0.36 -11.47 -2.96
CA GLY A 46 -0.26 -11.26 -4.41
C GLY A 46 -1.24 -10.19 -4.89
N ILE A 47 -1.18 -9.84 -6.18
CA ILE A 47 -2.15 -8.95 -6.84
C ILE A 47 -2.66 -9.65 -8.10
N TYR A 48 -3.97 -9.65 -8.33
CA TYR A 48 -4.53 -10.05 -9.61
C TYR A 48 -4.29 -8.94 -10.64
N ALA A 49 -3.12 -8.97 -11.28
CA ALA A 49 -2.64 -7.90 -12.16
C ALA A 49 -3.58 -7.59 -13.34
N ALA A 50 -4.34 -8.59 -13.82
CA ALA A 50 -5.30 -8.44 -14.91
C ALA A 50 -6.64 -7.82 -14.47
N HIS A 51 -6.82 -7.46 -13.20
CA HIS A 51 -8.05 -6.83 -12.73
C HIS A 51 -8.29 -5.50 -13.47
N THR A 52 -9.51 -5.30 -13.98
CA THR A 52 -9.86 -4.16 -14.83
C THR A 52 -9.64 -2.81 -14.15
N CYS A 53 -9.78 -2.72 -12.82
CA CYS A 53 -9.53 -1.48 -12.06
C CYS A 53 -8.07 -0.99 -12.15
N PHE A 54 -7.10 -1.87 -12.46
CA PHE A 54 -5.70 -1.48 -12.59
C PHE A 54 -5.37 -0.96 -14.00
N GLY A 55 -6.18 -1.26 -15.02
CA GLY A 55 -5.99 -0.74 -16.37
C GLY A 55 -4.61 -1.02 -16.95
N GLY A 56 -4.01 -2.17 -16.62
CA GLY A 56 -2.67 -2.57 -17.07
C GLY A 56 -1.49 -2.01 -16.26
N ARG A 57 -1.73 -1.21 -15.21
CA ARG A 57 -0.67 -0.65 -14.35
C ARG A 57 -0.10 -1.63 -13.33
N ALA A 58 -0.78 -2.75 -13.10
CA ALA A 58 -0.33 -3.79 -12.19
C ALA A 58 0.48 -4.86 -12.91
N HIS A 59 1.59 -5.29 -12.30
CA HIS A 59 2.40 -6.40 -12.80
C HIS A 59 2.98 -7.23 -11.65
N TRP A 60 3.41 -8.46 -11.96
CA TRP A 60 4.01 -9.36 -10.98
C TRP A 60 5.48 -9.00 -10.75
N GLY A 61 5.86 -8.77 -9.51
CA GLY A 61 7.25 -8.57 -9.12
C GLY A 61 7.92 -9.89 -8.76
N ALA A 62 7.56 -10.46 -7.60
CA ALA A 62 8.22 -11.66 -7.09
C ALA A 62 7.32 -12.49 -6.16
N THR A 63 7.72 -13.74 -5.94
CA THR A 63 7.13 -14.65 -4.95
C THR A 63 8.21 -15.34 -4.16
N PHE A 64 8.02 -15.42 -2.85
CA PHE A 64 8.91 -16.08 -1.91
C PHE A 64 8.14 -17.16 -1.16
N GLY A 65 8.77 -18.32 -0.93
CA GLY A 65 8.17 -19.47 -0.23
C GLY A 65 7.51 -20.52 -1.13
N GLY A 66 7.81 -20.55 -2.43
CA GLY A 66 7.38 -21.63 -3.34
C GLY A 66 5.91 -21.61 -3.75
N TYR A 67 5.22 -20.48 -3.55
CA TYR A 67 3.82 -20.32 -3.94
C TYR A 67 3.68 -20.03 -5.44
N ALA A 68 2.47 -20.25 -5.97
CA ALA A 68 2.13 -19.83 -7.32
C ALA A 68 2.13 -18.29 -7.45
N ASN A 69 2.49 -17.82 -8.65
CA ASN A 69 2.47 -16.40 -9.03
C ASN A 69 1.05 -15.89 -9.26
N GLN A 70 0.23 -15.90 -8.21
CA GLN A 70 -1.15 -15.43 -8.23
C GLN A 70 -1.56 -14.91 -6.85
N ASP A 71 -2.53 -14.00 -6.84
CA ASP A 71 -3.29 -13.74 -5.62
C ASP A 71 -4.29 -14.89 -5.39
N GLY A 72 -4.00 -15.73 -4.40
CA GLY A 72 -4.84 -16.87 -4.05
C GLY A 72 -5.85 -16.59 -2.95
N ASN A 73 -5.88 -15.36 -2.42
CA ASN A 73 -6.73 -14.98 -1.30
C ASN A 73 -7.64 -13.80 -1.63
N GLY A 74 -7.11 -12.77 -2.30
CA GLY A 74 -7.82 -11.53 -2.61
C GLY A 74 -7.42 -10.35 -1.73
N HIS A 75 -6.80 -10.60 -0.58
CA HIS A 75 -6.37 -9.54 0.35
C HIS A 75 -5.43 -8.53 -0.33
N GLY A 76 -4.37 -9.00 -0.99
CA GLY A 76 -3.43 -8.13 -1.68
C GLY A 76 -4.03 -7.35 -2.85
N THR A 77 -4.92 -7.97 -3.64
CA THR A 77 -5.68 -7.25 -4.69
C THR A 77 -6.57 -6.16 -4.10
N HIS A 78 -7.23 -6.43 -2.97
CA HIS A 78 -8.10 -5.48 -2.29
C HIS A 78 -7.32 -4.28 -1.71
N THR A 79 -6.20 -4.55 -1.01
CA THR A 79 -5.39 -3.50 -0.35
C THR A 79 -4.78 -2.53 -1.37
N VAL A 80 -4.17 -3.03 -2.45
CA VAL A 80 -3.67 -2.15 -3.53
C VAL A 80 -4.79 -1.52 -4.36
N GLY A 81 -5.97 -2.14 -4.41
CA GLY A 81 -7.18 -1.57 -5.01
C GLY A 81 -7.64 -0.30 -4.31
N ILE A 82 -7.64 -0.29 -2.97
CA ILE A 82 -7.91 0.91 -2.16
C ILE A 82 -6.82 1.96 -2.36
N ALA A 83 -5.56 1.55 -2.52
CA ALA A 83 -4.47 2.50 -2.74
C ALA A 83 -4.56 3.17 -4.12
N ALA A 84 -4.81 2.41 -5.20
CA ALA A 84 -4.57 2.89 -6.56
C ALA A 84 -5.47 2.27 -7.66
N GLY A 85 -6.58 1.60 -7.30
CA GLY A 85 -7.57 1.14 -8.28
C GLY A 85 -8.33 2.31 -8.91
N ASN A 86 -8.73 2.20 -10.18
CA ASN A 86 -9.67 3.14 -10.81
C ASN A 86 -11.05 2.46 -10.87
N PRO A 87 -12.13 3.04 -10.32
CA PRO A 87 -12.27 4.40 -9.78
C PRO A 87 -12.14 4.57 -8.26
N TYR A 88 -11.79 3.51 -7.52
CA TYR A 88 -11.97 3.47 -6.06
C TYR A 88 -10.78 3.94 -5.22
N GLY A 89 -9.58 3.91 -5.79
CA GLY A 89 -8.33 4.18 -5.08
C GLY A 89 -7.94 5.64 -5.08
N VAL A 90 -6.96 5.98 -4.24
CA VAL A 90 -6.51 7.38 -4.07
C VAL A 90 -5.50 7.79 -5.15
N ALA A 91 -4.52 6.93 -5.45
CA ALA A 91 -3.45 7.16 -6.41
C ALA A 91 -3.69 6.39 -7.72
N TRP A 92 -4.82 6.63 -8.39
CA TRP A 92 -5.29 5.81 -9.52
C TRP A 92 -4.45 5.85 -10.80
N LEU A 93 -3.34 6.59 -10.84
CA LEU A 93 -2.34 6.57 -11.92
C LEU A 93 -0.99 5.94 -11.50
N ALA A 94 -0.84 5.48 -10.27
CA ALA A 94 0.38 4.81 -9.81
C ALA A 94 0.57 3.42 -10.47
N ASN A 95 1.83 2.98 -10.56
CA ASN A 95 2.17 1.62 -10.95
C ASN A 95 2.02 0.69 -9.75
N LEU A 96 1.61 -0.56 -9.97
CA LEU A 96 1.41 -1.54 -8.90
C LEU A 96 2.30 -2.75 -9.11
N VAL A 97 3.08 -3.10 -8.10
CA VAL A 97 4.01 -4.23 -8.14
C VAL A 97 3.59 -5.28 -7.11
N ALA A 98 3.25 -6.48 -7.59
CA ALA A 98 2.85 -7.58 -6.72
C ALA A 98 4.07 -8.26 -6.10
N VAL A 99 4.16 -8.28 -4.77
CA VAL A 99 5.20 -9.01 -4.06
C VAL A 99 4.55 -9.96 -3.06
N LYS A 100 4.72 -11.25 -3.28
CA LYS A 100 4.11 -12.28 -2.45
C LYS A 100 5.12 -12.91 -1.50
N GLY A 101 4.83 -12.90 -0.21
CA GLY A 101 5.66 -13.56 0.80
C GLY A 101 4.86 -13.95 2.04
N ALA A 102 5.23 -15.07 2.64
CA ALA A 102 4.74 -15.49 3.95
C ALA A 102 5.66 -14.97 5.07
N TYR A 103 5.28 -15.21 6.33
CA TYR A 103 6.10 -14.79 7.49
C TYR A 103 7.55 -15.26 7.42
N SER A 104 7.80 -16.52 7.02
CA SER A 104 9.14 -17.09 6.88
C SER A 104 10.03 -16.36 5.87
N ASP A 105 9.40 -15.74 4.88
CA ASP A 105 10.06 -15.19 3.70
C ASP A 105 9.93 -13.66 3.59
N ILE A 106 9.29 -13.04 4.59
CA ILE A 106 8.92 -11.62 4.52
C ILE A 106 10.12 -10.69 4.43
N ILE A 107 11.25 -11.06 5.06
CA ILE A 107 12.50 -10.30 4.98
C ILE A 107 13.05 -10.35 3.55
N SER A 108 12.98 -11.50 2.88
CA SER A 108 13.39 -11.64 1.47
C SER A 108 12.51 -10.78 0.56
N ALA A 109 11.20 -10.73 0.84
CA ALA A 109 10.26 -9.86 0.12
C ALA A 109 10.61 -8.37 0.29
N VAL A 110 10.88 -7.93 1.52
CA VAL A 110 11.31 -6.55 1.81
C VAL A 110 12.61 -6.20 1.10
N ASN A 111 13.62 -7.10 1.13
CA ASN A 111 14.89 -6.89 0.46
C ASN A 111 14.74 -6.80 -1.07
N PHE A 112 13.88 -7.63 -1.66
CA PHE A 112 13.56 -7.54 -3.08
C PHE A 112 12.95 -6.19 -3.44
N VAL A 113 11.98 -5.71 -2.65
CA VAL A 113 11.35 -4.41 -2.89
C VAL A 113 12.37 -3.28 -2.79
N CYS A 114 13.25 -3.30 -1.79
CA CYS A 114 14.32 -2.31 -1.64
C CYS A 114 15.19 -2.22 -2.91
N ASN A 115 15.66 -3.36 -3.39
CA ASN A 115 16.53 -3.42 -4.57
C ASN A 115 15.77 -3.04 -5.84
N SER A 116 14.50 -3.46 -5.95
CA SER A 116 13.64 -3.14 -7.10
C SER A 116 13.36 -1.64 -7.19
N ALA A 117 13.03 -1.00 -6.07
CA ALA A 117 12.75 0.44 -5.99
C ALA A 117 14.01 1.27 -6.33
N GLN A 118 15.17 0.86 -5.83
CA GLN A 118 16.45 1.49 -6.19
C GLN A 118 16.76 1.34 -7.68
N SER A 119 16.44 0.17 -8.25
CA SER A 119 16.69 -0.11 -9.67
C SER A 119 15.74 0.63 -10.60
N SER A 120 14.47 0.83 -10.20
CA SER A 120 13.51 1.61 -11.00
C SER A 120 13.85 3.10 -10.98
N GLY A 121 14.40 3.61 -9.88
CA GLY A 121 14.67 5.02 -9.67
C GLY A 121 13.40 5.86 -9.52
N HIS A 122 12.23 5.23 -9.44
CA HIS A 122 10.96 5.90 -9.20
C HIS A 122 10.76 6.14 -7.69
N PRO A 123 10.08 7.23 -7.31
CA PRO A 123 9.51 7.34 -5.97
C PRO A 123 8.67 6.09 -5.66
N SER A 124 8.94 5.46 -4.53
CA SER A 124 8.40 4.14 -4.22
C SER A 124 7.75 4.10 -2.85
N ILE A 125 6.58 3.47 -2.79
CA ILE A 125 5.80 3.23 -1.56
C ILE A 125 5.61 1.72 -1.42
N VAL A 126 5.75 1.21 -0.20
CA VAL A 126 5.49 -0.19 0.14
C VAL A 126 4.30 -0.25 1.07
N LEU A 127 3.28 -1.01 0.67
CA LEU A 127 2.12 -1.29 1.49
C LEU A 127 2.29 -2.67 2.14
N MET A 128 2.37 -2.69 3.46
CA MET A 128 2.41 -3.91 4.27
C MET A 128 1.17 -3.98 5.15
N SER A 129 0.10 -4.56 4.58
CA SER A 129 -1.17 -4.79 5.32
C SER A 129 -1.13 -6.13 6.06
N LEU A 130 -0.07 -6.34 6.83
CA LEU A 130 0.22 -7.59 7.50
C LEU A 130 1.05 -7.33 8.76
N GLY A 131 1.02 -8.25 9.71
CA GLY A 131 1.78 -8.10 10.95
C GLY A 131 1.80 -9.37 11.78
N TRP A 132 2.84 -9.49 12.59
CA TRP A 132 3.08 -10.61 13.50
C TRP A 132 3.62 -10.11 14.83
N SER A 133 3.88 -11.06 15.74
CA SER A 133 4.66 -10.81 16.95
C SER A 133 5.99 -10.13 16.63
N ALA A 134 6.53 -9.47 17.65
CA ALA A 134 7.73 -8.69 17.52
C ALA A 134 8.91 -9.43 16.87
N ASN A 135 9.44 -8.87 15.77
CA ASN A 135 10.62 -9.39 15.08
C ASN A 135 11.61 -8.27 14.69
N THR A 136 12.72 -8.16 15.42
CA THR A 136 13.76 -7.13 15.20
C THR A 136 14.44 -7.23 13.84
N ALA A 137 14.57 -8.44 13.27
CA ALA A 137 15.20 -8.62 11.96
C ALA A 137 14.32 -8.04 10.84
N LEU A 138 13.00 -8.25 10.92
CA LEU A 138 12.03 -7.61 10.03
C LEU A 138 12.06 -6.09 10.18
N ASP A 139 12.03 -5.58 11.41
CA ASP A 139 12.08 -4.14 11.65
C ASP A 139 13.33 -3.49 11.05
N SER A 140 14.49 -4.15 11.21
CA SER A 140 15.76 -3.67 10.68
C SER A 140 15.76 -3.64 9.15
N ALA A 141 15.21 -4.67 8.51
CA ALA A 141 15.08 -4.72 7.05
C ALA A 141 14.19 -3.59 6.52
N VAL A 142 13.05 -3.34 7.17
CA VAL A 142 12.15 -2.23 6.81
C VAL A 142 12.85 -0.88 7.02
N ALA A 143 13.47 -0.66 8.18
CA ALA A 143 14.18 0.58 8.48
C ALA A 143 15.34 0.86 7.50
N GLN A 144 16.08 -0.16 7.10
CA GLN A 144 17.15 -0.04 6.09
C GLN A 144 16.59 0.34 4.72
N CYS A 145 15.47 -0.27 4.31
CA CYS A 145 14.80 0.08 3.06
C CYS A 145 14.34 1.55 3.07
N ILE A 146 13.83 2.03 4.21
CA ILE A 146 13.43 3.43 4.39
C ILE A 146 14.63 4.39 4.31
N GLN A 147 15.76 4.03 4.92
CA GLN A 147 17.00 4.82 4.81
C GLN A 147 17.49 4.95 3.36
N ASN A 148 17.12 4.00 2.49
CA ASN A 148 17.41 4.02 1.07
C ASN A 148 16.37 4.78 0.22
N GLY A 149 15.45 5.53 0.85
CA GLY A 149 14.51 6.43 0.16
C GLY A 149 13.17 5.80 -0.21
N VAL A 150 12.85 4.60 0.32
CA VAL A 150 11.58 3.92 0.07
C VAL A 150 10.61 4.17 1.22
N HIS A 151 9.40 4.66 0.94
CA HIS A 151 8.41 4.89 2.00
C HIS A 151 7.63 3.63 2.34
N PHE A 152 7.40 3.35 3.62
CA PHE A 152 6.57 2.23 4.08
C PHE A 152 5.29 2.73 4.72
N VAL A 153 4.20 2.03 4.43
CA VAL A 153 2.90 2.16 5.06
C VAL A 153 2.52 0.80 5.64
N ASN A 154 2.56 0.70 6.97
CA ASN A 154 2.31 -0.51 7.72
C ASN A 154 0.94 -0.43 8.38
N SER A 155 0.19 -1.54 8.40
CA SER A 155 -0.99 -1.63 9.25
C SER A 155 -0.57 -1.67 10.73
N ALA A 156 -1.28 -0.95 11.59
CA ALA A 156 -1.14 -1.09 13.03
C ALA A 156 -1.46 -2.51 13.53
N GLY A 157 -2.31 -3.25 12.79
CA GLY A 157 -2.80 -4.59 13.13
C GLY A 157 -4.22 -4.60 13.71
N ASN A 158 -4.80 -5.79 13.78
CA ASN A 158 -6.24 -6.01 14.01
C ASN A 158 -6.55 -6.85 15.27
N SER A 159 -5.73 -6.72 16.31
CA SER A 159 -5.84 -7.53 17.55
C SER A 159 -6.30 -6.73 18.77
N ASN A 160 -6.57 -5.44 18.62
CA ASN A 160 -6.88 -4.50 19.70
C ASN A 160 -5.84 -4.57 20.85
N ILE A 161 -4.56 -4.55 20.49
CA ILE A 161 -3.42 -4.50 21.40
C ILE A 161 -2.53 -3.28 21.09
N ASP A 162 -1.55 -3.03 21.94
CA ASP A 162 -0.51 -2.04 21.67
C ASP A 162 0.36 -2.49 20.48
N ALA A 163 0.37 -1.70 19.41
CA ALA A 163 1.09 -1.96 18.17
C ALA A 163 2.62 -2.03 18.39
N SER A 164 3.14 -1.46 19.47
CA SER A 164 4.57 -1.56 19.84
C SER A 164 5.02 -3.01 20.08
N SER A 165 4.09 -3.93 20.33
CA SER A 165 4.36 -5.36 20.47
C SER A 165 4.39 -6.15 19.15
N THR A 166 4.15 -5.50 18.02
CA THR A 166 4.00 -6.15 16.70
C THR A 166 4.98 -5.59 15.67
N SER A 167 5.31 -6.41 14.67
CA SER A 167 6.15 -6.02 13.52
C SER A 167 5.41 -6.24 12.21
N PRO A 168 5.56 -5.36 11.21
CA PRO A 168 6.45 -4.19 11.20
C PRO A 168 5.82 -2.90 11.78
N ALA A 169 4.66 -2.99 12.44
CA ALA A 169 3.96 -1.81 12.99
C ALA A 169 4.77 -0.98 14.00
N ARG A 170 5.73 -1.56 14.73
CA ARG A 170 6.57 -0.80 15.65
C ARG A 170 7.76 -0.06 15.00
N VAL A 171 7.93 -0.16 13.68
CA VAL A 171 9.05 0.49 12.99
C VAL A 171 8.81 2.00 12.95
N ALA A 172 9.46 2.74 13.84
CA ALA A 172 9.23 4.19 14.02
C ALA A 172 9.53 5.06 12.79
N ALA A 173 10.28 4.56 11.81
CA ALA A 173 10.56 5.28 10.56
C ALA A 173 9.50 5.05 9.46
N ALA A 174 8.61 4.06 9.64
CA ALA A 174 7.51 3.79 8.72
C ALA A 174 6.26 4.59 9.13
N ASN A 175 5.28 4.69 8.24
CA ASN A 175 3.96 5.23 8.59
C ASN A 175 3.06 4.07 9.05
N THR A 176 2.73 4.04 10.32
CA THR A 176 1.89 3.02 10.94
C THR A 176 0.46 3.53 11.09
N VAL A 177 -0.47 2.87 10.42
CA VAL A 177 -1.85 3.37 10.21
C VAL A 177 -2.86 2.53 10.98
N GLY A 178 -3.65 3.18 11.82
CA GLY A 178 -4.80 2.60 12.53
C GLY A 178 -6.08 2.58 11.68
N ALA A 179 -7.11 1.91 12.20
CA ALA A 179 -8.42 1.84 11.55
C ALA A 179 -9.51 2.54 12.36
N VAL A 180 -10.35 3.31 11.67
CA VAL A 180 -11.58 3.92 12.20
C VAL A 180 -12.80 3.51 11.39
N ASP A 181 -13.97 3.51 12.02
CA ASP A 181 -15.25 3.31 11.34
C ASP A 181 -15.76 4.59 10.66
N SER A 182 -16.92 4.50 10.00
CA SER A 182 -17.56 5.64 9.32
C SER A 182 -18.04 6.75 10.27
N SER A 183 -17.99 6.54 11.59
CA SER A 183 -18.28 7.53 12.63
C SER A 183 -17.01 8.09 13.27
N TYR A 184 -15.83 7.89 12.65
CA TYR A 184 -14.52 8.32 13.15
C TYR A 184 -14.15 7.73 14.51
N ARG A 185 -14.72 6.58 14.86
CA ARG A 185 -14.36 5.86 16.09
C ARG A 185 -13.34 4.80 15.74
N LYS A 186 -12.33 4.62 16.60
CA LYS A 186 -11.38 3.51 16.47
C LYS A 186 -12.14 2.21 16.25
N ALA A 187 -11.84 1.51 15.17
CA ALA A 187 -12.41 0.20 14.91
C ALA A 187 -12.13 -0.72 16.10
N SER A 188 -13.08 -1.57 16.48
CA SER A 188 -12.97 -2.42 17.67
C SER A 188 -11.72 -3.31 17.63
N PHE A 189 -11.31 -3.73 16.44
CA PHE A 189 -10.12 -4.55 16.21
C PHE A 189 -8.80 -3.76 16.09
N SER A 190 -8.84 -2.46 15.77
CA SER A 190 -7.61 -1.71 15.48
C SER A 190 -6.67 -1.74 16.69
N ASN A 191 -5.42 -2.12 16.45
CA ASN A 191 -4.34 -1.88 17.40
C ASN A 191 -4.20 -0.37 17.66
N TYR A 192 -3.55 -0.03 18.76
CA TYR A 192 -3.40 1.33 19.28
C TYR A 192 -2.00 1.53 19.86
N GLY A 193 -1.72 2.71 20.41
CA GLY A 193 -0.46 3.00 21.10
C GLY A 193 0.30 4.15 20.46
N THR A 194 1.42 4.52 21.08
CA THR A 194 2.20 5.72 20.69
C THR A 194 3.04 5.51 19.43
N VAL A 195 3.07 4.29 18.88
CA VAL A 195 3.81 3.97 17.64
C VAL A 195 2.96 4.15 16.38
N LEU A 196 1.66 4.44 16.52
CA LEU A 196 0.81 4.81 15.39
C LEU A 196 1.09 6.26 15.00
N ASP A 197 1.09 6.53 13.69
CA ASP A 197 1.25 7.87 13.14
C ASP A 197 -0.10 8.53 12.83
N VAL A 198 -1.08 7.75 12.39
CA VAL A 198 -2.42 8.21 11.98
C VAL A 198 -3.51 7.15 12.17
#